data_AF-A0A8B8ZQU1-F1
#
_entry.id   AF-A0A8B8ZQU1-F1
#
_cell.length_a   1.000
_cell.length_b   1.000
_cell.length_c   1.000
_cell.angle_alpha   90.00
_cell.angle_beta   90.00
_cell.angle_gamma   90.00
#
_symmetry.space_group_name_H-M   'P 1'
#
loop_
_entity.id
_entity.type
_entity.pdbx_description
1 polymer ?
#
loop_
_entity_poly.entity_id
_entity_poly.type
_entity_poly.pdbx_seq_one_letter_code
_entity_poly.pdbx_strand_id
1 'polypeptide(L)'
;MSCFACCGEDDVHRTADSGGPYMGTHSAGNDGTYRAAEPAPKGVQTVKVQPIAVPAIIVEEIKEVTRNFGDEALIGEGSFGRVYFGVLKNGRSAAIKKLDASKQPDQEFLAQVSMVSRLKHENVVELIGYCVDGNLRVLAYEFATMGSLHDILHGMDHKAIFYWLKLAL
;
A
#
# COMPACT_ATOMS: atom_id res chain seq x y z
N MET A 1 -18.63 32.12 2.53
CA MET A 1 -17.74 32.70 1.50
C MET A 1 -16.97 31.56 0.88
N SER A 2 -17.26 31.32 -0.39
CA SER A 2 -16.50 30.53 -1.38
C SER A 2 -14.99 30.89 -1.33
N CYS A 3 -14.05 30.07 -1.79
CA CYS A 3 -13.91 29.63 -3.17
C CYS A 3 -13.08 28.34 -3.31
N PHE A 4 -13.59 27.43 -4.13
CA PHE A 4 -12.83 26.53 -4.99
C PHE A 4 -11.99 27.36 -5.99
N ALA A 5 -10.78 26.91 -6.31
CA ALA A 5 -10.06 27.34 -7.50
C ALA A 5 -9.72 26.11 -8.35
N CYS A 6 -10.58 25.85 -9.34
CA CYS A 6 -10.27 25.02 -10.50
C CYS A 6 -9.37 25.84 -11.43
N CYS A 7 -8.25 25.27 -11.86
CA CYS A 7 -7.50 25.77 -13.02
C CYS A 7 -8.32 25.48 -14.28
N GLY A 8 -8.57 26.52 -15.07
CA GLY A 8 -9.18 26.42 -16.40
C GLY A 8 -8.13 26.57 -17.49
N GLU A 9 -8.34 25.89 -18.61
CA GLU A 9 -7.77 26.20 -19.92
C GLU A 9 -8.84 25.90 -20.99
N ASP A 10 -9.44 26.97 -21.51
CA ASP A 10 -10.14 27.06 -22.81
C ASP A 10 -9.04 27.22 -23.92
N ASP A 11 -9.19 27.04 -25.23
CA ASP A 11 -10.29 26.77 -26.14
C ASP A 11 -9.72 26.32 -27.51
N VAL A 12 -10.58 25.79 -28.36
CA VAL A 12 -10.34 25.28 -29.73
C VAL A 12 -10.29 26.42 -30.77
N HIS A 13 -9.50 26.30 -31.87
CA HIS A 13 -9.97 26.52 -33.27
C HIS A 13 -8.95 26.13 -34.39
N ARG A 14 -9.51 25.58 -35.47
CA ARG A 14 -8.93 25.11 -36.76
C ARG A 14 -8.45 26.26 -37.67
N THR A 15 -7.52 26.00 -38.60
CA THR A 15 -7.76 25.76 -40.06
C THR A 15 -6.45 25.65 -40.88
N ALA A 16 -6.54 24.92 -41.99
CA ALA A 16 -5.50 24.53 -42.95
C ALA A 16 -5.04 25.66 -43.90
N ASP A 17 -3.85 25.57 -44.49
CA ASP A 17 -3.64 25.31 -45.94
C ASP A 17 -2.14 25.18 -46.30
N SER A 18 -1.95 24.43 -47.38
CA SER A 18 -0.80 23.96 -48.15
C SER A 18 0.14 25.03 -48.75
N GLY A 19 1.35 24.62 -49.14
CA GLY A 19 2.19 25.42 -50.03
C GLY A 19 3.69 25.09 -50.14
N GLY A 20 4.00 23.90 -50.69
CA GLY A 20 5.10 23.58 -51.64
C GLY A 20 6.57 24.08 -51.52
N PRO A 21 7.51 23.40 -52.25
CA PRO A 21 8.95 23.35 -51.94
C PRO A 21 9.82 24.15 -52.93
N TYR A 22 11.13 24.35 -52.66
CA TYR A 22 12.27 24.14 -53.60
C TYR A 22 13.60 24.73 -53.05
N MET A 23 14.53 23.80 -52.76
CA MET A 23 16.00 23.73 -53.03
C MET A 23 16.96 24.93 -52.85
N GLY A 24 18.09 24.65 -52.16
CA GLY A 24 19.33 25.41 -52.27
C GLY A 24 20.47 25.00 -51.31
N THR A 25 21.07 23.82 -51.55
CA THR A 25 22.51 23.45 -51.38
C THR A 25 23.38 24.06 -50.26
N HIS A 26 24.05 23.22 -49.46
CA HIS A 26 25.50 22.95 -49.56
C HIS A 26 25.98 22.00 -48.44
N SER A 27 26.89 21.09 -48.82
CA SER A 27 27.47 19.99 -48.06
C SER A 27 28.41 20.42 -46.92
N ALA A 28 28.40 19.66 -45.82
CA ALA A 28 29.61 19.31 -45.05
C ALA A 28 29.30 18.10 -44.17
N GLY A 29 30.02 17.00 -44.37
CA GLY A 29 29.88 15.78 -43.59
C GLY A 29 30.35 15.95 -42.16
N ASN A 30 29.77 15.15 -41.27
CA ASN A 30 30.46 14.72 -40.06
C ASN A 30 30.02 13.29 -39.73
N ASP A 31 30.97 12.36 -39.85
CA ASP A 31 30.84 10.97 -39.46
C ASP A 31 31.00 10.89 -37.94
N GLY A 32 29.88 11.02 -37.23
CA GLY A 32 29.79 10.90 -35.79
C GLY A 32 29.11 9.59 -35.41
N THR A 33 29.92 8.54 -35.22
CA THR A 33 29.45 7.28 -34.62
C THR A 33 29.08 7.52 -33.15
N TYR A 34 27.79 7.79 -32.91
CA TYR A 34 27.25 7.82 -31.55
C TYR A 34 27.19 6.39 -31.03
N ARG A 35 28.14 6.01 -30.17
CA ARG A 35 28.05 4.81 -29.35
C ARG A 35 26.75 4.87 -28.55
N ALA A 36 25.80 4.00 -28.88
CA ALA A 36 24.69 3.70 -27.98
C ALA A 36 25.31 3.20 -26.67
N ALA A 37 25.19 3.99 -25.61
CA ALA A 37 25.50 3.52 -24.27
C ALA A 37 24.51 2.38 -23.97
N GLU A 38 25.03 1.16 -23.85
CA GLU A 38 24.24 0.03 -23.38
C GLU A 38 23.64 0.39 -22.02
N PRO A 39 22.32 0.17 -21.82
CA PRO A 39 21.74 0.36 -20.50
C PRO A 39 22.38 -0.66 -19.56
N ALA A 40 23.06 -0.15 -18.53
CA ALA A 40 23.59 -0.97 -17.46
C ALA A 40 22.48 -1.89 -16.92
N PRO A 41 22.75 -3.19 -16.72
CA PRO A 41 21.73 -4.08 -16.18
C PRO A 41 21.36 -3.57 -14.79
N LYS A 42 20.08 -3.21 -14.60
CA LYS A 42 19.50 -2.99 -13.28
C LYS A 42 19.68 -4.29 -12.52
N GLY A 43 20.69 -4.35 -11.68
CA GLY A 43 20.97 -5.52 -10.85
C GLY A 43 19.71 -5.89 -10.10
N VAL A 44 19.18 -7.08 -10.39
CA VAL A 44 18.16 -7.70 -9.54
C VAL A 44 18.84 -7.91 -8.20
N GLN A 45 18.60 -7.01 -7.25
CA GLN A 45 19.02 -7.25 -5.88
C GLN A 45 18.24 -8.47 -5.40
N THR A 46 18.93 -9.59 -5.30
CA THR A 46 18.40 -10.80 -4.68
C THR A 46 18.31 -10.53 -3.18
N VAL A 47 17.20 -9.94 -2.77
CA VAL A 47 16.86 -9.81 -1.35
C VAL A 47 16.81 -11.24 -0.80
N LYS A 48 17.76 -11.61 0.06
CA LYS A 48 17.71 -12.86 0.82
C LYS A 48 16.51 -12.78 1.76
N VAL A 49 15.34 -13.24 1.31
CA VAL A 49 14.11 -13.23 2.11
C VAL A 49 14.29 -14.25 3.24
N GLN A 50 14.44 -13.75 4.46
CA GLN A 50 14.45 -14.59 5.65
C GLN A 50 13.05 -15.19 5.88
N PRO A 51 12.92 -16.33 6.57
CA PRO A 51 11.62 -16.90 6.93
C PRO A 51 10.75 -15.91 7.71
N ILE A 52 9.43 -15.98 7.50
CA ILE A 52 8.46 -15.23 8.30
C ILE A 52 8.42 -15.83 9.70
N ALA A 53 8.54 -14.98 10.72
CA ALA A 53 8.68 -15.39 12.13
C ALA A 53 7.34 -15.56 12.88
N VAL A 54 6.21 -15.45 12.16
CA VAL A 54 4.85 -15.55 12.69
C VAL A 54 4.04 -16.53 11.83
N PRO A 55 3.00 -17.18 12.38
CA PRO A 55 2.23 -18.19 11.65
C PRO A 55 1.38 -17.58 10.54
N ALA A 56 1.14 -18.38 9.50
CA ALA A 56 0.06 -18.13 8.54
C ALA A 56 -1.28 -18.52 9.17
N ILE A 57 -2.29 -17.67 9.01
CA ILE A 57 -3.66 -17.88 9.47
C ILE A 57 -4.50 -18.25 8.24
N ILE A 58 -5.30 -19.31 8.35
CA ILE A 58 -6.19 -19.73 7.27
C ILE A 58 -7.31 -18.70 7.07
N VAL A 59 -7.73 -18.51 5.82
CA VAL A 59 -8.72 -17.48 5.47
C VAL A 59 -10.07 -17.71 6.14
N GLU A 60 -10.44 -18.96 6.38
CA GLU A 60 -11.69 -19.34 7.05
C GLU A 60 -11.72 -18.80 8.48
N GLU A 61 -10.61 -18.88 9.21
CA GLU A 61 -10.50 -18.32 10.56
C GLU A 61 -10.61 -16.80 10.51
N ILE A 62 -9.92 -16.14 9.58
CA ILE A 62 -10.02 -14.68 9.42
C ILE A 62 -11.47 -14.26 9.14
N LYS A 63 -12.16 -14.96 8.22
CA LYS A 63 -13.57 -14.66 7.92
C LYS A 63 -14.48 -14.93 9.12
N GLU A 64 -14.25 -16.01 9.85
CA GLU A 64 -15.02 -16.35 11.06
C GLU A 64 -14.91 -15.24 12.12
N VAL A 65 -13.68 -14.86 12.49
CA VAL A 65 -13.46 -13.89 13.58
C VAL A 65 -13.85 -12.45 13.21
N THR A 66 -13.91 -12.14 11.91
CA THR A 66 -14.31 -10.81 11.40
C THR A 66 -15.76 -10.74 10.94
N ARG A 67 -16.56 -11.80 11.15
CA ARG A 67 -17.93 -11.91 10.60
C ARG A 67 -17.97 -11.62 9.09
N ASN A 68 -17.07 -12.26 8.36
CA ASN A 68 -16.83 -12.08 6.94
C ASN A 68 -16.50 -10.62 6.56
N PHE A 69 -15.62 -9.97 7.33
CA PHE A 69 -15.27 -8.55 7.18
C PHE A 69 -16.48 -7.61 7.29
N GLY A 70 -17.44 -7.95 8.14
CA GLY A 70 -18.66 -7.17 8.36
C GLY A 70 -18.44 -5.93 9.23
N ASP A 71 -19.34 -4.95 9.10
CA ASP A 71 -19.23 -3.65 9.79
C ASP A 71 -19.30 -3.79 11.32
N GLU A 72 -19.93 -4.84 11.85
CA GLU A 72 -19.95 -5.12 13.30
C GLU A 72 -18.58 -5.41 13.90
N ALA A 73 -17.63 -5.87 13.08
CA ALA A 73 -16.26 -6.13 13.48
C ALA A 73 -15.33 -4.96 13.10
N LEU A 74 -15.80 -3.99 12.31
CA LEU A 74 -14.97 -2.89 11.82
C LEU A 74 -14.62 -1.94 12.98
N ILE A 75 -13.32 -1.76 13.19
CA ILE A 75 -12.75 -0.85 14.19
C ILE A 75 -11.88 0.22 13.56
N GLY A 76 -11.89 0.37 12.25
CA GLY A 76 -11.21 1.48 11.60
C GLY A 76 -10.96 1.29 10.12
N GLU A 77 -10.75 2.40 9.45
CA GLU A 77 -10.43 2.46 8.03
C GLU A 77 -9.32 3.50 7.84
N GLY A 78 -8.34 3.17 7.00
CA GLY A 78 -7.23 4.06 6.68
C GLY A 78 -6.87 3.95 5.20
N SER A 79 -5.81 4.66 4.80
CA SER A 79 -5.35 4.70 3.41
C SER A 79 -4.81 3.36 2.87
N PHE A 80 -4.67 2.35 3.73
CA PHE A 80 -4.11 1.04 3.42
C PHE A 80 -5.10 -0.09 3.69
N GLY A 81 -6.39 0.24 3.75
CA GLY A 81 -7.48 -0.70 3.97
C GLY A 81 -8.14 -0.58 5.34
N ARG A 82 -8.77 -1.68 5.75
CA ARG A 82 -9.72 -1.72 6.87
C ARG A 82 -9.20 -2.59 8.00
N VAL A 83 -9.51 -2.20 9.23
CA VAL A 83 -9.09 -2.88 10.44
C VAL A 83 -10.34 -3.40 11.16
N TYR A 84 -10.31 -4.68 11.47
CA TYR A 84 -11.40 -5.38 12.15
C TYR A 84 -10.91 -5.93 13.49
N PHE A 85 -11.77 -5.91 14.50
CA PHE A 85 -11.53 -6.62 15.73
C PHE A 85 -11.91 -8.10 15.57
N GLY A 86 -11.11 -8.99 16.13
CA GLY A 86 -11.43 -10.41 16.22
C GLY A 86 -10.66 -11.10 17.35
N VAL A 87 -11.14 -12.27 17.77
CA VAL A 87 -10.42 -13.15 18.71
C VAL A 87 -10.03 -14.40 17.94
N LEU A 88 -8.72 -14.60 17.74
CA LEU A 88 -8.18 -15.75 17.02
C LEU A 88 -8.48 -17.06 17.78
N LYS A 89 -8.37 -18.21 17.11
CA LYS A 89 -8.63 -19.54 17.71
C LYS A 89 -7.74 -19.87 18.90
N ASN A 90 -6.57 -19.23 18.97
CA ASN A 90 -5.65 -19.32 20.11
C ASN A 90 -6.05 -18.43 21.31
N GLY A 91 -7.19 -17.73 21.24
CA GLY A 91 -7.70 -16.84 22.29
C GLY A 91 -7.10 -15.43 22.30
N ARG A 92 -6.16 -15.11 21.41
CA ARG A 92 -5.56 -13.77 21.34
C ARG A 92 -6.51 -12.79 20.65
N SER A 93 -6.82 -11.67 21.30
CA SER A 93 -7.48 -10.53 20.66
C SER A 93 -6.55 -9.90 19.63
N ALA A 94 -7.10 -9.61 18.45
CA ALA A 94 -6.34 -9.16 17.31
C ALA A 94 -7.00 -7.98 16.58
N ALA A 95 -6.16 -7.07 16.10
CA ALA A 95 -6.51 -6.11 15.06
C ALA A 95 -6.19 -6.73 13.69
N ILE A 96 -7.23 -7.14 12.99
CA ILE A 96 -7.19 -7.78 11.67
C ILE A 96 -7.21 -6.71 10.59
N LYS A 97 -6.05 -6.34 10.08
CA LYS A 97 -5.90 -5.35 9.01
C LYS A 97 -6.00 -6.04 7.65
N LYS A 98 -7.13 -5.89 6.99
CA LYS A 98 -7.34 -6.26 5.59
C LYS A 98 -6.78 -5.15 4.71
N LEU A 99 -5.77 -5.49 3.91
CA LEU A 99 -5.15 -4.54 3.00
C LEU A 99 -6.01 -4.36 1.75
N ASP A 100 -5.98 -3.15 1.20
CA ASP A 100 -6.59 -2.89 -0.10
C ASP A 100 -5.88 -3.67 -1.21
N ALA A 101 -6.62 -3.94 -2.29
CA ALA A 101 -6.07 -4.62 -3.44
C ALA A 101 -4.88 -3.82 -4.00
N SER A 102 -3.73 -4.47 -4.14
CA SER A 102 -2.53 -3.87 -4.71
C SER A 102 -2.04 -4.72 -5.89
N LYS A 103 -1.33 -4.09 -6.83
CA LYS A 103 -0.65 -4.78 -7.93
C LYS A 103 0.72 -5.34 -7.52
N GLN A 104 1.07 -5.25 -6.23
CA GLN A 104 2.36 -5.69 -5.71
C GLN A 104 2.46 -7.22 -5.80
N PRO A 105 3.56 -7.81 -6.31
CA PRO A 105 3.77 -9.26 -6.32
C PRO A 105 3.73 -9.88 -4.91
N ASP A 106 3.26 -11.13 -4.80
CA ASP A 106 3.20 -11.85 -3.52
C ASP A 106 4.59 -11.97 -2.86
N GLN A 107 5.64 -12.17 -3.65
CA GLN A 107 7.01 -12.27 -3.13
C GLN A 107 7.47 -10.98 -2.44
N GLU A 108 7.13 -9.81 -2.99
CA GLU A 108 7.46 -8.53 -2.38
C GLU A 108 6.66 -8.31 -1.10
N PHE A 109 5.38 -8.70 -1.11
CA PHE A 109 4.54 -8.63 0.08
C PHE A 109 5.06 -9.55 1.19
N LEU A 110 5.36 -10.81 0.88
CA LEU A 110 5.89 -11.76 1.85
C LEU A 110 7.27 -11.35 2.37
N ALA A 111 8.09 -10.67 1.55
CA ALA A 111 9.35 -10.08 2.01
C ALA A 111 9.11 -8.98 3.06
N GLN A 112 8.12 -8.11 2.85
CA GLN A 112 7.73 -7.09 3.84
C GLN A 112 7.14 -7.72 5.10
N VAL A 113 6.26 -8.73 4.98
CA VAL A 113 5.72 -9.48 6.12
C VAL A 113 6.86 -10.14 6.90
N SER A 114 7.82 -10.75 6.20
CA SER A 114 9.01 -11.31 6.81
C SER A 114 9.77 -10.27 7.63
N MET A 115 10.01 -9.09 7.07
CA MET A 115 10.67 -7.98 7.80
C MET A 115 9.89 -7.56 9.05
N VAL A 116 8.59 -7.32 8.94
CA VAL A 116 7.75 -6.86 10.06
C VAL A 116 7.59 -7.94 11.13
N SER A 117 7.49 -9.21 10.74
CA SER A 117 7.31 -10.34 11.68
C SER A 117 8.41 -10.49 12.73
N ARG A 118 9.59 -9.90 12.48
CA ARG A 118 10.73 -9.94 13.39
C ARG A 118 10.82 -8.72 14.31
N LEU A 119 9.97 -7.72 14.12
CA LEU A 119 9.93 -6.54 14.98
C LEU A 119 9.25 -6.91 16.29
N LYS A 120 10.05 -7.07 17.34
CA LYS A 120 9.58 -7.33 18.71
C LYS A 120 10.16 -6.29 19.64
N HIS A 121 9.30 -5.40 20.12
CA HIS A 121 9.67 -4.32 21.02
C HIS A 121 8.44 -3.89 21.83
N GLU A 122 8.63 -3.49 23.09
CA GLU A 122 7.54 -3.12 24.01
C GLU A 122 6.66 -1.97 23.49
N ASN A 123 7.24 -1.06 22.70
CA ASN A 123 6.56 0.10 22.12
C ASN A 123 6.11 -0.10 20.66
N VAL A 124 6.15 -1.33 20.13
CA VAL A 124 5.73 -1.64 18.75
C VAL A 124 4.68 -2.73 18.80
N VAL A 125 3.54 -2.48 18.17
CA VAL A 125 2.43 -3.45 18.11
C VAL A 125 2.91 -4.72 17.40
N GLU A 126 2.89 -5.85 18.10
CA GLU A 126 3.39 -7.13 17.59
C GLU A 126 2.52 -7.63 16.42
N LEU A 127 3.16 -8.01 15.31
CA LEU A 127 2.51 -8.83 14.29
C LEU A 127 2.40 -10.25 14.83
N ILE A 128 1.18 -10.79 14.89
CA ILE A 128 0.90 -12.10 15.50
C ILE A 128 0.54 -13.17 14.46
N GLY A 129 0.23 -12.75 13.23
CA GLY A 129 0.03 -13.65 12.10
C GLY A 129 -0.30 -12.90 10.80
N TYR A 130 -0.42 -13.65 9.71
CA TYR A 130 -0.74 -13.10 8.39
C TYR A 130 -1.60 -14.08 7.59
N CYS A 131 -2.33 -13.59 6.60
CA CYS A 131 -3.08 -14.43 5.66
C CYS A 131 -2.89 -13.90 4.24
N VAL A 132 -2.63 -14.82 3.30
CA VAL A 132 -2.61 -14.58 1.86
C VAL A 132 -3.49 -15.65 1.22
N ASP A 133 -4.57 -15.23 0.58
CA ASP A 133 -5.49 -16.10 -0.14
C ASP A 133 -5.92 -15.43 -1.45
N GLY A 134 -5.28 -15.81 -2.56
CA GLY A 134 -5.39 -15.12 -3.84
C GLY A 134 -5.00 -13.64 -3.68
N ASN A 135 -5.94 -12.72 -3.95
CA ASN A 135 -5.72 -11.28 -3.81
C ASN A 135 -6.01 -10.75 -2.40
N LEU A 136 -6.54 -11.58 -1.50
CA LEU A 136 -6.80 -11.20 -0.12
C LEU A 136 -5.49 -11.20 0.67
N ARG A 137 -5.15 -10.05 1.24
CA ARG A 137 -3.98 -9.88 2.09
C ARG A 137 -4.40 -9.32 3.44
N VAL A 138 -4.03 -10.01 4.50
CA VAL A 138 -4.44 -9.65 5.86
C VAL A 138 -3.25 -9.77 6.80
N LEU A 139 -3.14 -8.81 7.71
CA LEU A 139 -2.17 -8.80 8.80
C LEU A 139 -2.94 -8.83 10.12
N ALA A 140 -2.61 -9.76 11.00
CA ALA A 140 -3.16 -9.81 12.35
C ALA A 140 -2.11 -9.25 13.31
N TYR A 141 -2.45 -8.15 13.96
CA TYR A 141 -1.66 -7.54 15.02
C TYR A 141 -2.30 -7.80 16.38
N GLU A 142 -1.53 -7.73 17.45
CA GLU A 142 -2.12 -7.69 18.79
C GLU A 142 -3.09 -6.50 18.93
N PHE A 143 -4.19 -6.72 19.64
CA PHE A 143 -5.16 -5.65 19.86
C PHE A 143 -4.74 -4.77 21.04
N ALA A 144 -4.52 -3.48 20.78
CA ALA A 144 -4.26 -2.50 21.83
C ALA A 144 -5.59 -2.03 22.46
N THR A 145 -5.72 -2.20 23.77
CA THR A 145 -6.99 -1.97 24.49
C THR A 145 -7.33 -0.49 24.69
N MET A 146 -6.33 0.40 24.63
CA MET A 146 -6.47 1.81 24.99
C MET A 146 -6.79 2.74 23.82
N GLY A 147 -7.11 2.20 22.64
CA GLY A 147 -7.32 3.04 21.46
C GLY A 147 -6.03 3.55 20.85
N SER A 148 -6.17 4.40 19.84
CA SER A 148 -5.07 5.18 19.29
C SER A 148 -4.76 6.39 20.19
N LEU A 149 -3.54 6.92 20.11
CA LEU A 149 -3.20 8.18 20.78
C LEU A 149 -4.11 9.34 20.32
N HIS A 150 -4.56 9.32 19.06
CA HIS A 150 -5.49 10.32 18.54
C HIS A 150 -6.82 10.28 19.30
N ASP A 151 -7.35 9.07 19.56
CA ASP A 151 -8.61 8.87 20.28
C ASP A 151 -8.52 9.40 21.72
N ILE A 152 -7.35 9.22 22.36
CA ILE A 152 -7.10 9.71 23.71
C ILE A 152 -7.01 11.24 23.74
N LEU A 153 -6.31 11.86 22.77
CA LEU A 153 -6.06 13.31 22.76
C LEU A 153 -7.26 14.13 22.29
N HIS A 154 -8.07 13.61 21.37
CA HIS A 154 -9.17 14.34 20.74
C HIS A 154 -10.56 13.84 21.16
N GLY A 155 -10.60 12.84 22.05
CA GLY A 155 -11.82 12.15 22.44
C GLY A 155 -12.21 11.08 21.42
N MET A 156 -12.92 10.06 21.91
CA MET A 156 -13.56 9.07 21.06
C MET A 156 -14.71 9.75 20.33
N ASP A 157 -14.44 10.41 19.21
CA ASP A 157 -15.52 10.74 18.29
C ASP A 157 -16.10 9.40 17.84
N HIS A 158 -17.42 9.20 18.01
CA HIS A 158 -18.11 8.01 17.54
C HIS A 158 -17.97 7.83 16.01
N LYS A 159 -17.38 8.82 15.32
CA LYS A 159 -16.99 8.80 13.91
C LYS A 159 -15.48 8.69 13.66
N ALA A 160 -14.61 8.69 14.67
CA ALA A 160 -13.16 8.72 14.52
C ALA A 160 -12.45 7.47 15.10
N ILE A 161 -12.94 6.27 14.81
CA ILE A 161 -12.13 5.04 15.01
C ILE A 161 -11.05 4.92 13.91
N PHE A 162 -10.43 6.04 13.51
CA PHE A 162 -9.83 6.19 12.18
C PHE A 162 -8.30 6.17 12.13
N TYR A 163 -7.59 5.91 13.23
CA TYR A 163 -6.11 5.94 13.20
C TYR A 163 -5.42 4.82 13.99
N TRP A 164 -5.81 3.57 13.75
CA TRP A 164 -5.00 2.41 14.13
C TRP A 164 -3.85 2.17 13.13
N LEU A 165 -2.81 3.01 13.16
CA LEU A 165 -1.43 2.64 12.76
C LEU A 165 -0.37 3.75 12.92
N LYS A 166 -0.45 4.69 13.87
CA LYS A 166 0.64 5.71 13.95
C LYS A 166 1.93 5.21 14.63
N LEU A 167 1.99 3.94 15.05
CA LEU A 167 3.18 3.33 15.67
C LEU A 167 3.53 1.94 15.11
N ALA A 168 2.93 1.50 14.01
CA ALA A 168 3.38 0.30 13.31
C ALA A 168 3.79 0.66 11.88
N LEU A 169 4.94 1.36 11.81
CA LEU A 169 5.69 1.80 10.61
C LEU A 169 4.97 2.74 9.64
#